data_AF-A0A838R9B3-F1
#
_entry.id   AF-A0A838R9B3-F1
#
_cell.length_a   1.000
_cell.length_b   1.000
_cell.length_c   1.000
_cell.angle_alpha   90.00
_cell.angle_beta   90.00
_cell.angle_gamma   90.00
#
_symmetry.space_group_name_H-M   'P 1'
#
loop_
_entity.id
_entity.type
_entity.pdbx_description
1 polymer ?
#
loop_
_entity_poly.entity_id
_entity_poly.type
_entity_poly.pdbx_seq_one_letter_code
_entity_poly.pdbx_strand_id
1 'polypeptide(L)'
;MTIMRSLRSRVIAGMVLLISLVFVIALLAVNSIRSLDRSVEQELSLLLESTDLGNGLVTSVAAEIRSAEQYLVRPTDRLRLQMLEEGDSAYAVQRRYRGLGALTTADRYIVNKIASNQAEIEVAYAMAHAQTDLGRTDEARRQADLARSPSDTLLSDVRALSLAQTNRSVARAEDLHREAEERRRTLWGLFLASLLLGVFTSVRTVRSVDRPLTLLVRAAERFGEGDLRPVRLGAMPSELERLARAMDDMGSRLRNVVTAVVGEASQIGSSASDFSAMSEELAASSGEISTAMVKIASSAEQQVKGMERADALLLSLRQIAEANASASHRVVELGDRIQALAAHHRADVASAAQTLLDVREVVGTSARQVQELARLSEPITAFIDLIKQISSQTNLLALNAAIEAARAGEH
;
A
#
# COMPACT_ATOMS: atom_id res chain seq x y z
N MET A 1 -32.25 7.22 12.19
CA MET A 1 -30.99 7.59 12.88
C MET A 1 -29.73 7.48 12.00
N THR A 2 -29.80 6.88 10.80
CA THR A 2 -28.67 6.68 9.86
C THR A 2 -28.22 7.93 9.11
N ILE A 3 -29.07 8.97 9.01
CA ILE A 3 -28.77 10.18 8.25
C ILE A 3 -27.59 10.96 8.82
N MET A 4 -27.36 10.95 10.14
CA MET A 4 -26.25 11.68 10.80
C MET A 4 -24.90 10.94 10.78
N ARG A 5 -24.71 9.89 9.97
CA ARG A 5 -23.39 9.26 9.83
C ARG A 5 -22.45 10.03 8.90
N SER A 6 -22.99 10.75 7.93
CA SER A 6 -22.18 11.47 6.96
C SER A 6 -21.75 12.85 7.48
N LEU A 7 -20.55 13.28 7.09
CA LEU A 7 -20.08 14.61 7.45
C LEU A 7 -20.97 15.68 6.81
N ARG A 8 -21.28 15.47 5.52
CA ARG A 8 -22.13 16.38 4.74
C ARG A 8 -23.50 16.57 5.38
N SER A 9 -24.15 15.50 5.84
CA SER A 9 -25.47 15.60 6.45
C SER A 9 -25.44 16.32 7.79
N ARG A 10 -24.39 16.14 8.60
CA ARG A 10 -24.23 16.87 9.86
C ARG A 10 -24.07 18.37 9.65
N VAL A 11 -23.22 18.76 8.69
CA VAL A 11 -22.99 20.17 8.35
C VAL A 11 -24.26 20.80 7.81
N ILE A 12 -24.93 20.15 6.85
CA ILE A 12 -26.18 20.66 6.27
C ILE A 12 -27.27 20.74 7.34
N ALA A 13 -27.44 19.71 8.18
CA ALA A 13 -28.44 19.72 9.24
C ALA A 13 -28.19 20.84 10.26
N GLY A 14 -26.92 21.06 10.66
CA GLY A 14 -26.56 22.15 11.56
C GLY A 14 -26.82 23.54 10.94
N MET A 15 -26.47 23.72 9.67
CA MET A 15 -26.70 24.98 8.95
C MET A 15 -28.18 25.26 8.74
N VAL A 16 -28.97 24.26 8.31
CA VAL A 16 -30.42 24.38 8.16
C VAL A 16 -31.07 24.69 9.51
N LEU A 17 -30.69 23.98 10.58
CA LEU A 17 -31.19 24.25 11.94
C LEU A 17 -30.93 25.71 12.35
N LEU A 18 -29.71 26.21 12.13
CA LEU A 18 -29.35 27.59 12.50
C LEU A 18 -30.11 28.63 11.67
N ILE A 19 -30.21 28.44 10.36
CA ILE A 19 -30.95 29.34 9.46
C ILE A 19 -32.43 29.35 9.84
N SER A 20 -33.04 28.16 10.07
CA SER A 20 -34.43 28.05 10.51
C SER A 20 -34.65 28.75 11.85
N LEU A 21 -33.72 28.60 12.80
CA LEU A 21 -33.82 29.23 14.11
C LEU A 21 -33.74 30.76 14.03
N VAL A 22 -32.80 31.29 13.23
CA VAL A 22 -32.70 32.74 12.95
C VAL A 22 -33.98 33.24 12.29
N PHE A 23 -34.52 32.51 11.31
CA PHE A 23 -35.75 32.88 10.62
C PHE A 23 -36.96 32.91 11.58
N VAL A 24 -37.10 31.89 12.44
CA VAL A 24 -38.17 31.84 13.45
C VAL A 24 -38.05 32.99 14.44
N ILE A 25 -36.84 33.28 14.94
CA ILE A 25 -36.61 34.40 15.85
C ILE A 25 -36.94 35.73 15.16
N ALA A 26 -36.54 35.92 13.90
CA ALA A 26 -36.88 37.12 13.14
C ALA A 26 -38.40 37.26 12.95
N LEU A 27 -39.11 36.17 12.63
CA LEU A 27 -40.57 36.17 12.49
C LEU A 27 -41.26 36.54 13.82
N LEU A 28 -40.82 35.94 14.93
CA LEU A 28 -41.34 36.24 16.27
C LEU A 28 -41.06 37.69 16.67
N ALA A 29 -39.87 38.20 16.38
CA ALA A 29 -39.50 39.59 16.64
C ALA A 29 -40.41 40.57 15.86
N VAL A 30 -40.59 40.34 14.56
CA VAL A 30 -41.47 41.18 13.72
C VAL A 30 -42.91 41.12 14.21
N ASN A 31 -43.42 39.93 14.57
CA ASN A 31 -44.78 39.80 15.07
C ASN A 31 -44.95 40.47 16.44
N SER A 32 -43.96 40.34 17.32
CA SER A 32 -43.93 40.99 18.63
C SER A 32 -43.94 42.51 18.52
N ILE A 33 -43.14 43.07 17.61
CA ILE A 33 -43.08 44.52 17.34
C ILE A 33 -44.43 45.00 16.77
N ARG A 34 -44.98 44.33 15.75
CA ARG A 34 -46.28 44.70 15.17
C ARG A 34 -47.43 44.64 16.19
N SER A 35 -47.41 43.65 17.08
CA SER A 35 -48.40 43.57 18.16
C SER A 35 -48.24 44.72 19.15
N LEU A 36 -47.01 45.04 19.55
CA LEU A 36 -46.75 46.15 20.48
C LEU A 36 -47.17 47.49 19.87
N ASP A 37 -46.83 47.72 18.61
CA ASP A 37 -47.14 48.95 17.87
C ASP A 37 -48.66 49.18 17.80
N ARG A 38 -49.44 48.15 17.44
CA ARG A 38 -50.91 48.21 17.44
C ARG A 38 -51.49 48.46 18.83
N SER A 39 -50.95 47.79 19.86
CA SER A 39 -51.40 48.01 21.24
C SER A 39 -51.12 49.45 21.68
N VAL A 40 -49.93 49.97 21.42
CA VAL A 40 -49.56 51.36 21.76
C VAL A 40 -50.44 52.36 21.01
N GLU A 41 -50.66 52.18 19.70
CA GLU A 41 -51.46 53.11 18.88
C GLU A 41 -52.93 53.18 19.35
N GLN A 42 -53.54 52.02 19.62
CA GLN A 42 -54.93 51.95 20.12
C GLN A 42 -55.06 52.53 21.53
N GLU A 43 -54.12 52.22 22.42
CA GLU A 43 -54.18 52.66 23.81
C GLU A 43 -53.86 54.16 23.95
N LEU A 44 -52.85 54.65 23.22
CA LEU A 44 -52.40 56.04 23.28
C LEU A 44 -53.47 57.00 22.75
N SER A 45 -54.14 56.65 21.64
CA SER A 45 -55.22 57.48 21.07
C SER A 45 -56.39 57.65 22.04
N LEU A 46 -56.83 56.56 22.67
CA LEU A 46 -57.88 56.58 23.69
C LEU A 46 -57.48 57.37 24.95
N LEU A 47 -56.23 57.23 25.41
CA LEU A 47 -55.73 57.93 26.58
C LEU A 47 -55.61 59.44 26.33
N LEU A 48 -55.12 59.85 25.15
CA LEU A 48 -55.03 61.26 24.77
C LEU A 48 -56.41 61.91 24.67
N GLU A 49 -57.37 61.26 24.00
CA GLU A 49 -58.74 61.77 23.86
C GLU A 49 -59.45 61.89 25.21
N SER A 50 -59.32 60.86 26.06
CA SER A 50 -59.89 60.83 27.40
C SER A 50 -59.30 61.94 28.30
N THR A 51 -57.98 62.15 28.26
CA THR A 51 -57.29 63.18 29.05
C THR A 51 -57.63 64.59 28.55
N ASP A 52 -57.68 64.80 27.24
CA ASP A 52 -58.04 66.08 26.63
C ASP A 52 -59.47 66.50 27.00
N LEU A 53 -60.44 65.59 26.84
CA LEU A 53 -61.83 65.85 27.22
C LEU A 53 -62.01 66.05 28.73
N GLY A 54 -61.24 65.34 29.56
CA GLY A 54 -61.24 65.52 31.02
C GLY A 54 -60.77 66.92 31.43
N ASN A 55 -59.66 67.38 30.86
CA ASN A 55 -59.15 68.72 31.09
C ASN A 55 -60.08 69.80 30.52
N GLY A 56 -60.62 69.56 29.32
CA GLY A 56 -61.64 70.40 28.69
C GLY A 56 -62.86 70.57 29.59
N LEU A 57 -63.33 69.49 30.24
CA LEU A 57 -64.47 69.53 31.14
C LEU A 57 -64.19 70.41 32.38
N VAL A 58 -62.99 70.31 32.97
CA VAL A 58 -62.57 71.19 34.07
C VAL A 58 -62.64 72.66 33.63
N THR A 59 -62.09 72.97 32.45
CA THR A 59 -62.02 74.34 31.95
C THR A 59 -63.40 74.90 31.59
N SER A 60 -64.25 74.13 30.91
CA SER A 60 -65.58 74.58 30.48
C SER A 60 -66.53 74.77 31.66
N VAL A 61 -66.55 73.84 32.62
CA VAL A 61 -67.39 73.97 33.83
C VAL A 61 -66.95 75.17 34.70
N ALA A 62 -65.63 75.39 34.83
CA ALA A 62 -65.11 76.54 35.55
C ALA A 62 -65.35 77.88 34.82
N ALA A 63 -65.51 77.85 33.49
CA ALA A 63 -65.88 79.02 32.70
C ALA A 63 -67.39 79.30 32.81
N GLU A 64 -68.22 78.27 32.74
CA GLU A 64 -69.68 78.32 32.93
C GLU A 64 -70.04 78.97 34.29
N ILE A 65 -69.56 78.40 35.40
CA ILE A 65 -69.85 78.93 36.75
C ILE A 65 -69.41 80.39 36.88
N ARG A 66 -68.20 80.71 36.40
CA ARG A 66 -67.64 82.07 36.47
C ARG A 66 -68.45 83.07 35.64
N SER A 67 -68.89 82.68 34.45
CA SER A 67 -69.71 83.52 33.59
C SER A 67 -71.09 83.78 34.22
N ALA A 68 -71.69 82.78 34.85
CA ALA A 68 -72.95 82.89 35.58
C ALA A 68 -72.85 83.82 36.80
N GLU A 69 -71.75 83.75 37.55
CA GLU A 69 -71.46 84.66 38.66
C GLU A 69 -71.20 86.10 38.18
N GLN A 70 -70.45 86.29 37.09
CA GLN A 70 -70.17 87.62 36.55
C GLN A 70 -71.44 88.36 36.10
N TYR A 71 -72.38 87.63 35.50
CA TYR A 71 -73.66 88.20 35.09
C TYR A 71 -74.50 88.69 36.27
N LEU A 72 -74.48 87.98 37.41
CA LEU A 72 -75.16 88.41 38.64
C LEU A 72 -74.62 89.73 39.21
N VAL A 73 -73.32 89.98 39.05
CA VAL A 73 -72.67 91.20 39.55
C VAL A 73 -72.92 92.38 38.59
N ARG A 74 -72.89 92.13 37.28
CA ARG A 74 -73.03 93.16 36.26
C ARG A 74 -73.85 92.65 35.06
N PRO A 75 -75.19 92.68 35.13
CA PRO A 75 -76.03 92.17 34.07
C PRO A 75 -75.85 93.01 32.80
N THR A 76 -75.31 92.39 31.75
CA THR A 76 -75.13 93.00 30.42
C THR A 76 -75.44 91.96 29.34
N ASP A 77 -75.91 92.40 28.18
CA ASP A 77 -76.21 91.49 27.06
C ASP A 77 -75.00 90.67 26.62
N ARG A 78 -73.81 91.26 26.69
CA ARG A 78 -72.56 90.55 26.38
C ARG A 78 -72.32 89.39 27.34
N LEU A 79 -72.48 89.60 28.65
CA LEU A 79 -72.27 88.55 29.65
C LEU A 79 -73.37 87.49 29.60
N ARG A 80 -74.61 87.87 29.26
CA ARG A 80 -75.71 86.93 29.01
C ARG A 80 -75.39 85.98 27.87
N LEU A 81 -74.90 86.51 26.73
CA LEU A 81 -74.51 85.69 25.58
C LEU A 81 -73.31 84.80 25.90
N GLN A 82 -72.29 85.36 26.57
CA GLN A 82 -71.12 84.59 26.98
C GLN A 82 -71.49 83.43 27.91
N MET A 83 -72.41 83.65 28.85
CA MET A 83 -72.89 82.60 29.76
C MET A 83 -73.61 81.46 29.03
N LEU A 84 -74.49 81.80 28.08
CA LEU A 84 -75.17 80.79 27.25
C LEU A 84 -74.15 79.99 26.43
N GLU A 85 -73.15 80.66 25.86
CA GLU A 85 -72.08 80.03 25.07
C GLU A 85 -71.20 79.10 25.92
N GLU A 86 -70.80 79.53 27.12
CA GLU A 86 -69.99 78.71 28.04
C GLU A 86 -70.78 77.51 28.59
N GLY A 87 -72.09 77.67 28.86
CA GLY A 87 -72.98 76.58 29.23
C GLY A 87 -73.14 75.54 28.11
N ASP A 88 -73.40 75.99 26.88
CA ASP A 88 -73.48 75.11 25.70
C ASP A 88 -72.17 74.37 25.47
N SER A 89 -71.03 75.05 25.64
CA SER A 89 -69.69 74.49 25.54
C SER A 89 -69.45 73.41 26.60
N ALA A 90 -69.79 73.67 27.87
CA ALA A 90 -69.66 72.71 28.95
C ALA A 90 -70.52 71.44 28.70
N TYR A 91 -71.77 71.60 28.29
CA TYR A 91 -72.63 70.47 27.90
C TYR A 91 -72.11 69.71 26.66
N ALA A 92 -71.50 70.40 25.69
CA ALA A 92 -70.91 69.77 24.53
C ALA A 92 -69.71 68.88 24.92
N VAL A 93 -68.80 69.41 25.75
CA VAL A 93 -67.64 68.65 26.24
C VAL A 93 -68.08 67.47 27.10
N GLN A 94 -69.04 67.69 28.00
CA GLN A 94 -69.59 66.62 28.84
C GLN A 94 -70.27 65.51 28.02
N ARG A 95 -71.03 65.84 26.97
CA ARG A 95 -71.64 64.86 26.07
C ARG A 95 -70.59 64.05 25.32
N ARG A 96 -69.55 64.70 24.80
CA ARG A 96 -68.42 64.03 24.14
C ARG A 96 -67.69 63.11 25.12
N TYR A 97 -67.47 63.59 26.34
CA TYR A 97 -66.88 62.80 27.41
C TYR A 97 -67.72 61.55 27.72
N ARG A 98 -69.04 61.68 27.92
CA ARG A 98 -69.97 60.54 28.10
C ARG A 98 -69.96 59.54 26.95
N GLY A 99 -69.71 60.04 25.73
CA GLY A 99 -69.63 59.22 24.51
C GLY A 99 -68.37 58.37 24.40
N LEU A 100 -67.37 58.57 25.27
CA LEU A 100 -66.15 57.78 25.28
C LEU A 100 -66.45 56.31 25.59
N GLY A 101 -66.16 55.43 24.63
CA GLY A 101 -66.38 53.99 24.77
C GLY A 101 -65.57 53.32 25.88
N ALA A 102 -64.46 53.93 26.29
CA ALA A 102 -63.50 53.40 27.27
C ALA A 102 -63.77 53.83 28.73
N LEU A 103 -64.91 54.46 29.03
CA LEU A 103 -65.23 54.88 30.41
C LEU A 103 -65.48 53.68 31.31
N THR A 104 -64.75 53.62 32.43
CA THR A 104 -65.01 52.65 33.50
C THR A 104 -66.35 52.92 34.17
N THR A 105 -66.88 51.93 34.89
CA THR A 105 -68.10 52.10 35.69
C THR A 105 -67.97 53.24 36.70
N ALA A 106 -66.78 53.42 37.28
CA ALA A 106 -66.48 54.53 38.19
C ALA A 106 -66.50 55.89 37.48
N ASP A 107 -65.97 55.98 36.26
CA ASP A 107 -66.02 57.22 35.48
C ASP A 107 -67.44 57.58 35.11
N ARG A 108 -68.22 56.60 34.65
CA ARG A 108 -69.64 56.83 34.31
C ARG A 108 -70.43 57.34 35.51
N TYR A 109 -70.15 56.82 36.71
CA TYR A 109 -70.76 57.32 37.93
C TYR A 109 -70.39 58.79 38.20
N ILE A 110 -69.11 59.14 38.16
CA ILE A 110 -68.65 60.52 38.40
C ILE A 110 -69.22 61.47 37.35
N VAL A 111 -69.21 61.09 36.07
CA VAL A 111 -69.77 61.90 34.98
C VAL A 111 -71.28 62.11 35.14
N ASN A 112 -72.00 61.10 35.61
CA ASN A 112 -73.43 61.24 35.92
C ASN A 112 -73.68 62.15 37.11
N LYS A 113 -72.83 62.08 38.14
CA LYS A 113 -72.87 62.99 39.29
C LYS A 113 -72.57 64.43 38.89
N ILE A 114 -71.56 64.64 38.05
CA ILE A 114 -71.22 65.93 37.42
C ILE A 114 -72.45 66.48 36.68
N ALA A 115 -73.15 65.65 35.89
CA ALA A 115 -74.36 66.08 35.18
C ALA A 115 -75.49 66.51 36.11
N SER A 116 -75.70 65.77 37.20
CA SER A 116 -76.73 66.12 38.19
C SER A 116 -76.42 67.45 38.85
N ASN A 117 -75.19 67.63 39.33
CA ASN A 117 -74.76 68.87 39.98
C ASN A 117 -74.80 70.05 39.01
N GLN A 118 -74.41 69.85 37.75
CA GLN A 118 -74.46 70.89 36.72
C GLN A 118 -75.90 71.35 36.46
N ALA A 119 -76.86 70.42 36.36
CA ALA A 119 -78.27 70.76 36.22
C ALA A 119 -78.82 71.52 37.45
N GLU A 120 -78.42 71.14 38.66
CA GLU A 120 -78.80 71.87 39.89
C GLU A 120 -78.24 73.30 39.91
N ILE A 121 -76.99 73.47 39.50
CA ILE A 121 -76.31 74.77 39.38
C ILE A 121 -77.02 75.65 38.35
N GLU A 122 -77.34 75.08 37.18
CA GLU A 122 -78.01 75.78 36.09
C GLU A 122 -79.40 76.29 36.52
N VAL A 123 -80.19 75.46 37.23
CA VAL A 123 -81.49 75.88 37.76
C VAL A 123 -81.34 77.02 38.77
N ALA A 124 -80.40 76.91 39.70
CA ALA A 124 -80.17 77.94 40.72
C ALA A 124 -79.70 79.26 40.11
N TYR A 125 -78.78 79.22 39.14
CA TYR A 125 -78.33 80.41 38.42
C TYR A 125 -79.42 81.00 37.53
N ALA A 126 -80.20 80.19 36.80
CA ALA A 126 -81.31 80.67 35.99
C ALA A 126 -82.36 81.40 36.84
N MET A 127 -82.70 80.85 38.01
CA MET A 127 -83.57 81.52 38.98
C MET A 127 -82.94 82.82 39.51
N ALA A 128 -81.64 82.81 39.83
CA ALA A 128 -80.93 84.00 40.30
C ALA A 128 -80.88 85.10 39.23
N HIS A 129 -80.65 84.74 37.96
CA HIS A 129 -80.64 85.67 36.82
C HIS A 129 -82.02 86.26 36.58
N ALA A 130 -83.09 85.45 36.61
CA ALA A 130 -84.45 85.95 36.50
C ALA A 130 -84.80 86.98 37.60
N GLN A 131 -84.34 86.76 38.84
CA GLN A 131 -84.52 87.73 39.92
C GLN A 131 -83.68 89.00 39.73
N THR A 132 -82.46 88.88 39.19
CA THR A 132 -81.61 90.02 38.81
C THR A 132 -82.27 90.87 37.72
N ASP A 133 -82.85 90.24 36.69
CA ASP A 133 -83.57 90.92 35.61
C ASP A 133 -84.82 91.65 36.11
N LEU A 134 -85.47 91.12 37.16
CA LEU A 134 -86.60 91.75 37.86
C LEU A 134 -86.17 92.84 38.87
N GLY A 135 -84.87 93.12 39.01
CA GLY A 135 -84.32 94.10 39.95
C GLY A 135 -84.32 93.67 41.43
N ARG A 136 -84.57 92.39 41.72
CA ARG A 136 -84.67 91.84 43.08
C ARG A 136 -83.35 91.23 43.53
N THR A 137 -82.38 92.08 43.81
CA THR A 137 -80.98 91.70 44.07
C THR A 137 -80.79 90.78 45.28
N ASP A 138 -81.57 90.97 46.35
CA ASP A 138 -81.47 90.11 47.56
C ASP A 138 -82.04 88.70 47.32
N GLU A 139 -83.11 88.59 46.53
CA GLU A 139 -83.66 87.29 46.11
C GLU A 139 -82.71 86.59 45.14
N ALA A 140 -82.11 87.32 44.19
CA ALA A 140 -81.10 86.81 43.28
C ALA A 140 -79.87 86.26 44.03
N ARG A 141 -79.37 86.97 45.04
CA ARG A 141 -78.25 86.49 45.88
C ARG A 141 -78.59 85.21 46.63
N ARG A 142 -79.78 85.12 47.24
CA ARG A 142 -80.20 83.89 47.94
C ARG A 142 -80.29 82.70 47.00
N GLN A 143 -80.80 82.90 45.77
CA GLN A 143 -80.84 81.83 44.75
C GLN A 143 -79.44 81.44 44.29
N ALA A 144 -78.55 82.41 44.06
CA ALA A 144 -77.15 82.15 43.69
C ALA A 144 -76.37 81.44 44.81
N ASP A 145 -76.66 81.74 46.08
CA ASP A 145 -76.05 81.06 47.23
C ASP A 145 -76.40 79.55 47.25
N LEU A 146 -77.57 79.15 46.73
CA LEU A 146 -77.94 77.73 46.56
C LEU A 146 -77.03 77.01 45.56
N ALA A 147 -76.46 77.73 44.58
CA ALA A 147 -75.55 77.16 43.59
C ALA A 147 -74.10 76.98 44.11
N ARG A 148 -73.70 77.64 45.21
CA ARG A 148 -72.30 77.59 45.70
C ARG A 148 -71.83 76.19 46.07
N SER A 149 -72.57 75.51 46.95
CA SER A 149 -72.19 74.16 47.41
C SER A 149 -72.18 73.14 46.26
N PRO A 150 -73.19 73.11 45.37
CA PRO A 150 -73.14 72.31 44.14
C PRO A 150 -71.95 72.67 43.24
N SER A 151 -71.61 73.96 43.08
CA SER A 151 -70.48 74.44 42.26
C SER A 151 -69.13 73.96 42.79
N ASP A 152 -68.90 74.06 44.09
CA ASP A 152 -67.67 73.56 44.73
C ASP A 152 -67.56 72.04 44.61
N THR A 153 -68.67 71.33 44.81
CA THR A 153 -68.74 69.87 44.66
C THR A 153 -68.47 69.46 43.21
N LEU A 154 -69.06 70.15 42.25
CA LEU A 154 -68.85 69.92 40.81
C LEU A 154 -67.39 70.14 40.43
N LEU A 155 -66.79 71.28 40.79
CA LEU A 155 -65.39 71.56 40.50
C LEU A 155 -64.45 70.53 41.14
N SER A 156 -64.76 70.08 42.37
CA SER A 156 -64.02 69.01 43.04
C SER A 156 -64.16 67.68 42.30
N ASP A 157 -65.37 67.27 41.92
CA ASP A 157 -65.63 66.02 41.21
C ASP A 157 -64.96 65.99 39.82
N VAL A 158 -65.00 67.10 39.08
CA VAL A 158 -64.37 67.22 37.75
C VAL A 158 -62.84 67.19 37.86
N ARG A 159 -62.25 67.87 38.86
CA ARG A 159 -60.80 67.78 39.13
C ARG A 159 -60.37 66.38 39.57
N ALA A 160 -61.16 65.73 40.41
CA ALA A 160 -60.91 64.37 40.84
C ALA A 160 -60.97 63.38 39.66
N LEU A 161 -61.89 63.59 38.72
CA LEU A 161 -61.98 62.81 37.47
C LEU A 161 -60.74 63.00 36.59
N SER A 162 -60.33 64.24 36.33
CA SER A 162 -59.11 64.54 35.54
C SER A 162 -57.84 63.95 36.20
N LEU A 163 -57.72 64.04 37.54
CA LEU A 163 -56.61 63.44 38.27
C LEU A 163 -56.65 61.90 38.18
N ALA A 164 -57.82 61.29 38.33
CA ALA A 164 -57.99 59.84 38.20
C ALA A 164 -57.63 59.35 36.80
N GLN A 165 -58.00 60.09 35.74
CA GLN A 165 -57.59 59.79 34.37
C GLN A 165 -56.08 59.90 34.19
N THR A 166 -55.47 60.98 34.65
CA THR A 166 -54.02 61.20 34.54
C THR A 166 -53.24 60.07 35.22
N ASN A 167 -53.66 59.67 36.42
CA ASN A 167 -53.05 58.55 37.15
C ASN A 167 -53.20 57.23 36.40
N ARG A 168 -54.34 56.98 35.74
CA ARG A 168 -54.53 55.79 34.90
C ARG A 168 -53.69 55.83 33.63
N SER A 169 -53.56 56.99 32.99
CA SER A 169 -52.68 57.16 31.83
C SER A 169 -51.23 56.82 32.18
N VAL A 170 -50.75 57.27 33.34
CA VAL A 170 -49.41 56.94 33.85
C VAL A 170 -49.29 55.44 34.14
N ALA A 171 -50.25 54.85 34.87
CA ALA A 171 -50.23 53.41 35.15
C ALA A 171 -50.24 52.56 33.87
N ARG A 172 -51.01 52.97 32.86
CA ARG A 172 -51.08 52.25 31.59
C ARG A 172 -49.81 52.38 30.76
N ALA A 173 -49.17 53.55 30.78
CA ALA A 173 -47.86 53.74 30.17
C ALA A 173 -46.79 52.85 30.83
N GLU A 174 -46.82 52.71 32.17
CA GLU A 174 -45.94 51.78 32.88
C GLU A 174 -46.19 50.32 32.50
N ASP A 175 -47.45 49.90 32.37
CA ASP A 175 -47.79 48.54 31.94
C ASP A 175 -47.28 48.24 30.53
N LEU A 176 -47.48 49.15 29.58
CA LEU A 176 -46.95 49.03 28.21
C LEU A 176 -45.42 48.94 28.20
N HIS A 177 -44.74 49.72 29.06
CA HIS A 177 -43.29 49.64 29.23
C HIS A 177 -42.86 48.27 29.79
N ARG A 178 -43.57 47.73 30.78
CA ARG A 178 -43.28 46.39 31.34
C ARG A 178 -43.48 45.29 30.31
N GLU A 179 -44.56 45.34 29.53
CA GLU A 179 -44.81 44.40 28.43
C GLU A 179 -43.70 44.45 27.38
N ALA A 180 -43.25 45.65 26.99
CA ALA A 180 -42.15 45.81 26.05
C ALA A 180 -40.84 45.21 26.59
N GLU A 181 -40.54 45.41 27.87
CA GLU A 181 -39.38 44.84 28.56
C GLU A 181 -39.42 43.30 28.65
N GLU A 182 -40.59 42.71 28.93
CA GLU A 182 -40.77 41.26 28.94
C GLU A 182 -40.58 40.63 27.57
N ARG A 183 -41.17 41.24 26.52
CA ARG A 183 -40.97 40.80 25.13
C ARG A 183 -39.50 40.91 24.73
N ARG A 184 -38.83 42.01 25.09
CA ARG A 184 -37.40 42.23 24.86
C ARG A 184 -36.54 41.15 25.53
N ARG A 185 -36.78 40.84 26.81
CA ARG A 185 -36.06 39.77 27.54
C ARG A 185 -36.26 38.40 26.88
N THR A 186 -37.49 38.09 26.45
CA THR A 186 -37.80 36.83 25.76
C THR A 186 -37.03 36.70 24.44
N LEU A 187 -36.99 37.77 23.63
CA LEU A 187 -36.23 37.79 22.37
C LEU A 187 -34.72 37.63 22.61
N TRP A 188 -34.16 38.29 23.62
CA TRP A 188 -32.74 38.11 24.00
C TRP A 188 -32.44 36.69 24.49
N GLY A 189 -33.35 36.09 25.26
CA GLY A 189 -33.22 34.69 25.70
C GLY A 189 -33.20 33.72 24.53
N LEU A 190 -34.11 33.87 23.56
CA LEU A 190 -34.15 33.06 22.34
C LEU A 190 -32.88 33.25 21.48
N PHE A 191 -32.42 34.49 21.34
CA PHE A 191 -31.16 34.80 20.64
C PHE A 191 -29.98 34.10 21.29
N LEU A 192 -29.80 34.22 22.61
CA LEU A 192 -28.69 33.60 23.33
C LEU A 192 -28.75 32.07 23.26
N ALA A 193 -29.93 31.48 23.40
CA ALA A 193 -30.12 30.04 23.24
C ALA A 193 -29.74 29.56 21.83
N SER A 194 -30.11 30.34 20.80
CA SER A 194 -29.73 30.03 19.40
C SER A 194 -28.23 30.10 19.17
N LEU A 195 -27.56 31.09 19.76
CA LEU A 195 -26.12 31.26 19.69
C LEU A 195 -25.39 30.10 20.36
N LEU A 196 -25.81 29.71 21.56
CA LEU A 196 -25.24 28.57 22.30
C LEU A 196 -25.42 27.26 21.54
N LEU A 197 -26.60 27.04 20.94
CA LEU A 197 -26.86 25.85 20.13
C LEU A 197 -25.99 25.84 18.86
N GLY A 198 -25.76 26.99 18.24
CA GLY A 198 -24.84 27.15 17.11
C GLY A 198 -23.39 26.83 17.47
N VAL A 199 -22.90 27.37 18.59
CA VAL A 199 -21.55 27.05 19.08
C VAL A 199 -21.44 25.56 19.39
N PHE A 200 -22.43 24.98 20.07
CA PHE A 200 -22.43 23.56 20.42
C PHE A 200 -22.39 22.65 19.19
N THR A 201 -23.26 22.90 18.21
CA THR A 201 -23.31 22.11 16.96
C THR A 201 -22.04 22.28 16.12
N SER A 202 -21.47 23.50 16.09
CA SER A 202 -20.19 23.79 15.42
C SER A 202 -19.03 23.02 16.06
N VAL A 203 -18.83 23.17 17.37
CA VAL A 203 -17.75 22.49 18.11
C VAL A 203 -17.86 20.97 17.99
N ARG A 204 -19.07 20.41 18.08
CA ARG A 204 -19.30 18.98 17.89
C ARG A 204 -18.94 18.52 16.48
N THR A 205 -19.29 19.31 15.46
CA THR A 205 -18.99 19.00 14.06
C THR A 205 -17.49 19.05 13.81
N VAL A 206 -16.81 20.14 14.20
CA VAL A 206 -15.36 20.31 14.04
C VAL A 206 -14.59 19.17 14.68
N ARG A 207 -14.87 18.83 15.95
CA ARG A 207 -14.20 17.72 16.64
C ARG A 207 -14.43 16.36 15.99
N SER A 208 -15.55 16.18 15.30
CA SER A 208 -15.85 14.94 14.57
C SER A 208 -15.12 14.81 13.23
N VAL A 209 -14.49 15.89 12.75
CA VAL A 209 -13.65 15.90 11.54
C VAL A 209 -12.18 15.89 11.92
N ASP A 210 -11.78 16.84 12.77
CA ASP A 210 -10.39 17.16 13.05
C ASP A 210 -9.65 15.94 13.62
N ARG A 211 -10.20 15.33 14.67
CA ARG A 211 -9.57 14.18 15.34
C ARG A 211 -9.38 12.97 14.41
N PRO A 212 -10.38 12.49 13.66
CA PRO A 212 -10.17 11.45 12.64
C PRO A 212 -9.18 11.84 11.54
N LEU A 213 -9.21 13.10 11.09
CA LEU A 213 -8.34 13.57 10.02
C LEU A 213 -6.87 13.59 10.48
N THR A 214 -6.58 14.03 11.71
CA THR A 214 -5.24 13.92 12.31
C THR A 214 -4.76 12.47 12.40
N LEU A 215 -5.65 11.52 12.71
CA LEU A 215 -5.29 10.09 12.75
C LEU A 215 -4.91 9.56 11.37
N LEU A 216 -5.63 9.99 10.32
CA LEU A 216 -5.33 9.61 8.94
C LEU A 216 -4.03 10.24 8.43
N VAL A 217 -3.79 11.50 8.75
CA VAL A 217 -2.52 12.17 8.41
C VAL A 217 -1.35 11.45 9.07
N ARG A 218 -1.42 11.15 10.37
CA ARG A 218 -0.37 10.38 11.06
C ARG A 218 -0.18 8.98 10.50
N ALA A 219 -1.25 8.33 10.03
CA ALA A 219 -1.13 7.03 9.37
C ALA A 219 -0.40 7.15 8.03
N ALA A 220 -0.72 8.18 7.24
CA ALA A 220 -0.05 8.47 5.97
C ALA A 220 1.44 8.82 6.16
N GLU A 221 1.78 9.64 7.16
CA GLU A 221 3.16 9.97 7.53
C GLU A 221 3.93 8.70 7.91
N ARG A 222 3.36 7.85 8.77
CA ARG A 222 3.95 6.56 9.15
C ARG A 222 4.19 5.64 7.95
N PHE A 223 3.26 5.61 7.00
CA PHE A 223 3.46 4.84 5.77
C PHE A 223 4.62 5.40 4.94
N GLY A 224 4.78 6.73 4.89
CA GLY A 224 5.91 7.39 4.26
C GLY A 224 7.26 7.07 4.94
N GLU A 225 7.25 6.82 6.24
CA GLU A 225 8.42 6.35 7.01
C GLU A 225 8.67 4.83 6.90
N GLY A 226 7.82 4.10 6.16
CA GLY A 226 7.93 2.64 5.97
C GLY A 226 7.22 1.79 7.03
N ASP A 227 6.57 2.41 8.02
CA ASP A 227 5.74 1.69 9.00
C ASP A 227 4.35 1.42 8.43
N LEU A 228 4.21 0.30 7.72
CA LEU A 228 2.98 -0.10 7.05
C LEU A 228 1.96 -0.79 7.96
N ARG A 229 2.08 -0.77 9.31
CA ARG A 229 1.13 -1.47 10.21
C ARG A 229 -0.33 -1.00 10.00
N PRO A 230 -1.34 -1.87 10.21
CA PRO A 230 -2.73 -1.55 9.89
C PRO A 230 -3.26 -0.28 10.58
N VAL A 231 -4.14 0.43 9.89
CA VAL A 231 -4.76 1.65 10.41
C VAL A 231 -5.89 1.28 11.37
N ARG A 232 -5.78 1.67 12.64
CA ARG A 232 -6.86 1.44 13.62
C ARG A 232 -8.06 2.34 13.31
N LEU A 233 -9.11 1.74 12.75
CA LEU A 233 -10.38 2.41 12.47
C LEU A 233 -11.12 2.72 13.79
N GLY A 234 -11.05 3.97 14.23
CA GLY A 234 -11.91 4.49 15.28
C GLY A 234 -13.31 4.83 14.77
N ALA A 235 -14.17 5.35 15.64
CA ALA A 235 -15.46 5.91 15.23
C ALA A 235 -15.23 7.18 14.39
N MET A 236 -15.62 7.14 13.11
CA MET A 236 -15.44 8.24 12.16
C MET A 236 -16.72 8.50 11.35
N PRO A 237 -16.90 9.70 10.78
CA PRO A 237 -17.89 9.93 9.73
C PRO A 237 -17.67 9.00 8.54
N SER A 238 -18.73 8.63 7.83
CA SER A 238 -18.69 7.62 6.75
C SER A 238 -17.66 7.90 5.65
N GLU A 239 -17.47 9.17 5.30
CA GLU A 239 -16.55 9.62 4.26
C GLU A 239 -15.10 9.42 4.68
N LEU A 240 -14.78 9.76 5.95
CA LEU A 240 -13.44 9.55 6.51
C LEU A 240 -13.18 8.07 6.79
N GLU A 241 -14.19 7.31 7.19
CA GLU A 241 -14.10 5.85 7.33
C GLU A 241 -13.80 5.16 6.00
N ARG A 242 -14.41 5.63 4.90
CA ARG A 242 -14.12 5.15 3.55
C ARG A 242 -12.69 5.49 3.12
N LEU A 243 -12.20 6.69 3.43
CA LEU A 243 -10.80 7.08 3.20
C LEU A 243 -9.84 6.20 4.02
N ALA A 244 -10.16 5.96 5.29
CA ALA A 244 -9.37 5.13 6.18
C ALA A 244 -9.23 3.68 5.66
N ARG A 245 -10.34 3.08 5.18
CA ARG A 245 -10.32 1.77 4.53
C ARG A 245 -9.47 1.74 3.26
N ALA A 246 -9.56 2.77 2.43
CA ALA A 246 -8.74 2.86 1.22
C ALA A 246 -7.25 2.97 1.55
N MET A 247 -6.89 3.72 2.61
CA MET A 247 -5.52 3.77 3.10
C MET A 247 -5.04 2.43 3.65
N ASP A 248 -5.87 1.73 4.42
CA ASP A 248 -5.51 0.40 4.95
C ASP A 248 -5.30 -0.63 3.83
N ASP A 249 -6.14 -0.62 2.78
CA ASP A 249 -5.96 -1.46 1.58
C ASP A 249 -4.64 -1.13 0.86
N MET A 250 -4.33 0.16 0.72
CA MET A 250 -3.04 0.59 0.15
C MET A 250 -1.85 0.10 1.00
N GLY A 251 -1.93 0.20 2.33
CA GLY A 251 -0.89 -0.29 3.24
C GLY A 251 -0.70 -1.81 3.15
N SER A 252 -1.80 -2.56 3.01
CA SER A 252 -1.77 -4.01 2.78
C SER A 252 -1.06 -4.36 1.47
N ARG A 253 -1.41 -3.69 0.37
CA ARG A 253 -0.77 -3.89 -0.94
C ARG A 253 0.72 -3.57 -0.91
N LEU A 254 1.11 -2.45 -0.29
CA LEU A 254 2.51 -2.08 -0.13
C LEU A 254 3.27 -3.13 0.69
N ARG A 255 2.66 -3.68 1.74
CA ARG A 255 3.29 -4.73 2.54
C ARG A 255 3.53 -6.00 1.74
N ASN A 256 2.58 -6.39 0.89
CA ASN A 256 2.76 -7.54 0.00
C ASN A 256 3.92 -7.32 -0.98
N VAL A 257 4.05 -6.10 -1.53
CA VAL A 257 5.18 -5.72 -2.38
C VAL A 257 6.50 -5.83 -1.61
N VAL A 258 6.58 -5.27 -0.41
CA VAL A 258 7.79 -5.34 0.42
C VAL A 258 8.15 -6.80 0.76
N THR A 259 7.16 -7.62 1.14
CA THR A 259 7.38 -9.05 1.42
C THR A 259 7.91 -9.78 0.18
N ALA A 260 7.35 -9.52 -1.00
CA ALA A 260 7.84 -10.12 -2.25
C ALA A 260 9.27 -9.69 -2.56
N VAL A 261 9.60 -8.40 -2.41
CA VAL A 261 10.96 -7.89 -2.62
C VAL A 261 11.96 -8.51 -1.65
N VAL A 262 11.60 -8.64 -0.37
CA VAL A 262 12.45 -9.30 0.64
C VAL A 262 12.65 -10.78 0.31
N GLY A 263 11.59 -11.47 -0.15
CA GLY A 263 11.68 -12.86 -0.59
C GLY A 263 12.62 -13.05 -1.78
N GLU A 264 12.47 -12.23 -2.82
CA GLU A 264 13.35 -12.24 -4.00
C GLU A 264 14.79 -11.89 -3.64
N ALA A 265 15.03 -10.91 -2.77
CA ALA A 265 16.36 -10.57 -2.29
C ALA A 265 17.03 -11.75 -1.55
N SER A 266 16.26 -12.51 -0.76
CA SER A 266 16.76 -13.73 -0.12
C SER A 266 17.11 -14.83 -1.13
N GLN A 267 16.30 -15.00 -2.17
CA GLN A 267 16.54 -15.97 -3.25
C GLN A 267 17.79 -15.60 -4.07
N ILE A 268 17.99 -14.31 -4.34
CA ILE A 268 19.22 -13.81 -4.96
C ILE A 268 20.42 -14.10 -4.06
N GLY A 269 20.29 -13.88 -2.75
CA GLY A 269 21.33 -14.20 -1.76
C GLY A 269 21.74 -15.67 -1.77
N SER A 270 20.78 -16.60 -1.80
CA SER A 270 21.09 -18.04 -1.91
C SER A 270 21.74 -18.39 -3.24
N SER A 271 21.22 -17.84 -4.34
CA SER A 271 21.75 -18.11 -5.69
C SER A 271 23.18 -17.60 -5.85
N ALA A 272 23.52 -16.46 -5.24
CA ALA A 272 24.88 -15.94 -5.19
C ALA A 272 25.83 -16.86 -4.39
N SER A 273 25.35 -17.45 -3.30
CA SER A 273 26.10 -18.45 -2.52
C SER A 273 26.38 -19.71 -3.35
N ASP A 274 25.36 -20.25 -4.02
CA ASP A 274 25.50 -21.44 -4.88
C ASP A 274 26.47 -21.17 -6.04
N PHE A 275 26.37 -19.99 -6.66
CA PHE A 275 27.27 -19.56 -7.73
C PHE A 275 28.72 -19.44 -7.25
N SER A 276 28.95 -18.96 -6.03
CA SER A 276 30.30 -18.91 -5.44
C SER A 276 30.88 -20.31 -5.26
N ALA A 277 30.09 -21.24 -4.73
CA ALA A 277 30.51 -22.64 -4.56
C ALA A 277 30.84 -23.31 -5.91
N MET A 278 29.98 -23.12 -6.92
CA MET A 278 30.23 -23.59 -8.29
C MET A 278 31.51 -22.99 -8.89
N SER A 279 31.78 -21.71 -8.61
CA SER A 279 32.98 -21.03 -9.10
C SER A 279 34.26 -21.61 -8.46
N GLU A 280 34.22 -21.97 -7.18
CA GLU A 280 35.33 -22.65 -6.49
C GLU A 280 35.57 -24.05 -7.05
N GLU A 281 34.52 -24.84 -7.26
CA GLU A 281 34.61 -26.17 -7.86
C GLU A 281 35.16 -26.12 -9.30
N LEU A 282 34.74 -25.13 -10.08
CA LEU A 282 35.24 -24.90 -11.43
C LEU A 282 36.72 -24.52 -11.42
N ALA A 283 37.15 -23.67 -10.48
CA ALA A 283 38.56 -23.31 -10.34
C ALA A 283 39.43 -24.53 -9.97
N ALA A 284 38.95 -25.39 -9.05
CA ALA A 284 39.62 -26.63 -8.70
C ALA A 284 39.74 -27.58 -9.91
N SER A 285 38.63 -27.80 -10.63
CA SER A 285 38.58 -28.63 -11.84
C SER A 285 39.51 -28.10 -12.94
N SER A 286 39.58 -26.77 -13.11
CA SER A 286 40.51 -26.14 -14.05
C SER A 286 41.98 -26.41 -13.68
N GLY A 287 42.30 -26.41 -12.39
CA GLY A 287 43.63 -26.80 -11.88
C GLY A 287 43.98 -28.27 -12.16
N GLU A 288 43.03 -29.18 -12.00
CA GLU A 288 43.21 -30.60 -12.34
C GLU A 288 43.42 -30.79 -13.84
N ILE A 289 42.63 -30.13 -14.70
CA ILE A 289 42.79 -30.15 -16.15
C ILE A 289 44.17 -29.62 -16.53
N SER A 290 44.62 -28.51 -15.97
CA SER A 290 45.96 -27.96 -16.23
C SER A 290 47.05 -28.99 -15.88
N THR A 291 46.93 -29.65 -14.74
CA THR A 291 47.86 -30.71 -14.31
C THR A 291 47.84 -31.90 -15.28
N ALA A 292 46.67 -32.32 -15.75
CA ALA A 292 46.53 -33.39 -16.74
C ALA A 292 47.17 -32.99 -18.08
N MET A 293 46.99 -31.74 -18.52
CA MET A 293 47.60 -31.22 -19.75
C MET A 293 49.13 -31.23 -19.68
N VAL A 294 49.73 -30.87 -18.53
CA VAL A 294 51.19 -30.98 -18.31
C VAL A 294 51.65 -32.44 -18.45
N LYS A 295 50.92 -33.40 -17.87
CA LYS A 295 51.24 -34.83 -18.00
C LYS A 295 51.10 -35.35 -19.43
N ILE A 296 50.09 -34.88 -20.17
CA ILE A 296 49.89 -35.24 -21.58
C ILE A 296 51.06 -34.69 -22.42
N ALA A 297 51.44 -33.43 -22.23
CA ALA A 297 52.57 -32.83 -22.94
C ALA A 297 53.87 -33.62 -22.67
N SER A 298 54.14 -33.96 -21.40
CA SER A 298 55.31 -34.78 -21.04
C SER A 298 55.25 -36.18 -21.66
N SER A 299 54.08 -36.83 -21.67
CA SER A 299 53.90 -38.14 -22.33
C SER A 299 54.13 -38.05 -23.83
N ALA A 300 53.66 -36.98 -24.48
CA ALA A 300 53.87 -36.74 -25.89
C ALA A 300 55.37 -36.56 -26.21
N GLU A 301 56.13 -35.81 -25.39
CA GLU A 301 57.59 -35.70 -25.52
C GLU A 301 58.29 -37.06 -25.37
N GLN A 302 57.85 -37.88 -24.41
CA GLN A 302 58.38 -39.24 -24.24
C GLN A 302 58.06 -40.12 -25.46
N GLN A 303 56.87 -39.99 -26.03
CA GLN A 303 56.47 -40.72 -27.23
C GLN A 303 57.31 -40.30 -28.44
N VAL A 304 57.59 -39.01 -28.63
CA VAL A 304 58.50 -38.52 -29.67
C VAL A 304 59.88 -39.16 -29.53
N LYS A 305 60.47 -39.13 -28.33
CA LYS A 305 61.76 -39.80 -28.05
C LYS A 305 61.71 -41.31 -28.29
N GLY A 306 60.59 -41.96 -27.98
CA GLY A 306 60.36 -43.37 -28.28
C GLY A 306 60.35 -43.65 -29.78
N MET A 307 59.73 -42.76 -30.56
CA MET A 307 59.65 -42.86 -32.00
C MET A 307 61.02 -42.66 -32.67
N GLU A 308 61.83 -41.71 -32.17
CA GLU A 308 63.23 -41.53 -32.60
C GLU A 308 64.07 -42.79 -32.37
N ARG A 309 63.91 -43.46 -31.21
CA ARG A 309 64.59 -44.73 -30.93
C ARG A 309 64.11 -45.85 -31.85
N ALA A 310 62.81 -45.91 -32.12
CA ALA A 310 62.25 -46.90 -33.04
C ALA A 310 62.78 -46.71 -34.47
N ASP A 311 62.90 -45.47 -34.93
CA ASP A 311 63.50 -45.14 -36.23
C ASP A 311 64.98 -45.59 -36.30
N ALA A 312 65.77 -45.28 -35.26
CA ALA A 312 67.16 -45.74 -35.16
C ALA A 312 67.29 -47.28 -35.17
N LEU A 313 66.38 -47.98 -34.48
CA LEU A 313 66.32 -49.45 -34.49
C LEU A 313 65.95 -49.99 -35.87
N LEU A 314 65.00 -49.36 -36.57
CA LEU A 314 64.63 -49.74 -37.93
C LEU A 314 65.77 -49.54 -38.92
N LEU A 315 66.55 -48.46 -38.79
CA LEU A 315 67.76 -48.24 -39.58
C LEU A 315 68.80 -49.34 -39.32
N SER A 316 69.03 -49.70 -38.06
CA SER A 316 69.94 -50.80 -37.70
C SER A 316 69.46 -52.15 -38.23
N LEU A 317 68.15 -52.44 -38.13
CA LEU A 317 67.56 -53.65 -38.70
C LEU A 317 67.72 -53.73 -40.21
N ARG A 318 67.55 -52.61 -40.94
CA ARG A 318 67.82 -52.55 -42.38
C ARG A 318 69.26 -52.91 -42.70
N GLN A 319 70.24 -52.36 -41.98
CA GLN A 319 71.65 -52.68 -42.16
C GLN A 319 71.95 -54.17 -41.88
N ILE A 320 71.37 -54.74 -40.82
CA ILE A 320 71.52 -56.16 -40.51
C ILE A 320 70.88 -57.03 -41.61
N ALA A 321 69.70 -56.66 -42.11
CA ALA A 321 69.04 -57.37 -43.20
C ALA A 321 69.88 -57.34 -44.49
N GLU A 322 70.46 -56.19 -44.85
CA GLU A 322 71.38 -56.07 -45.98
C GLU A 322 72.64 -56.92 -45.79
N ALA A 323 73.24 -56.90 -44.59
CA ALA A 323 74.39 -57.73 -44.26
C ALA A 323 74.06 -59.24 -44.37
N ASN A 324 72.90 -59.67 -43.87
CA ASN A 324 72.43 -61.05 -43.99
C ASN A 324 72.15 -61.45 -45.44
N ALA A 325 71.60 -60.56 -46.26
CA ALA A 325 71.39 -60.81 -47.68
C ALA A 325 72.73 -61.01 -48.40
N SER A 326 73.72 -60.16 -48.12
CA SER A 326 75.09 -60.30 -48.64
C SER A 326 75.74 -61.61 -48.18
N ALA A 327 75.61 -61.95 -46.89
CA ALA A 327 76.11 -63.22 -46.36
C ALA A 327 75.45 -64.43 -47.02
N SER A 328 74.14 -64.38 -47.27
CA SER A 328 73.40 -65.44 -47.98
C SER A 328 73.90 -65.62 -49.40
N HIS A 329 74.16 -64.53 -50.14
CA HIS A 329 74.79 -64.60 -51.46
C HIS A 329 76.15 -65.29 -51.42
N ARG A 330 76.99 -64.97 -50.42
CA ARG A 330 78.29 -65.62 -50.24
C ARG A 330 78.15 -67.12 -49.93
N VAL A 331 77.14 -67.52 -49.15
CA VAL A 331 76.85 -68.93 -48.87
C VAL A 331 76.46 -69.69 -50.14
N VAL A 332 75.62 -69.09 -50.99
CA VAL A 332 75.26 -69.67 -52.30
C VAL A 332 76.51 -69.84 -53.18
N GLU A 333 77.34 -68.80 -53.31
CA GLU A 333 78.58 -68.88 -54.10
C GLU A 333 79.54 -69.96 -53.56
N LEU A 334 79.68 -70.06 -52.23
CA LEU A 334 80.49 -71.10 -51.61
C LEU A 334 79.92 -72.49 -51.88
N GLY A 335 78.59 -72.64 -51.85
CA GLY A 335 77.89 -73.87 -52.19
C GLY A 335 78.18 -74.32 -53.63
N ASP A 336 78.09 -73.40 -54.59
CA ASP A 336 78.42 -73.67 -56.00
C ASP A 336 79.89 -74.12 -56.16
N ARG A 337 80.83 -73.46 -55.46
CA ARG A 337 82.25 -73.86 -55.46
C ARG A 337 82.46 -75.25 -54.88
N ILE A 338 81.80 -75.56 -53.76
CA ILE A 338 81.88 -76.90 -53.14
C ILE A 338 81.31 -77.96 -54.08
N GLN A 339 80.18 -77.69 -54.75
CA GLN A 339 79.59 -78.61 -55.71
C GLN A 339 80.52 -78.86 -56.91
N ALA A 340 81.13 -77.80 -57.46
CA ALA A 340 82.10 -77.92 -58.54
C ALA A 340 83.32 -78.74 -58.12
N LEU A 341 83.87 -78.49 -56.93
CA LEU A 341 85.03 -79.22 -56.40
C LEU A 341 84.69 -80.70 -56.14
N ALA A 342 83.50 -80.98 -55.59
CA ALA A 342 83.02 -82.35 -55.37
C ALA A 342 82.82 -83.10 -56.70
N ALA A 343 82.35 -82.43 -57.75
CA ALA A 343 82.25 -83.02 -59.09
C ALA A 343 83.63 -83.36 -59.67
N HIS A 344 84.61 -82.47 -59.50
CA HIS A 344 86.01 -82.74 -59.90
C HIS A 344 86.58 -83.93 -59.15
N HIS A 345 86.46 -83.97 -57.82
CA HIS A 345 86.96 -85.09 -57.03
C HIS A 345 86.23 -86.41 -57.30
N ARG A 346 84.93 -86.38 -57.64
CA ARG A 346 84.24 -87.59 -58.12
C ARG A 346 84.88 -88.13 -59.40
N ALA A 347 85.29 -87.26 -60.32
CA ALA A 347 86.01 -87.67 -61.52
C ALA A 347 87.40 -88.25 -61.17
N ASP A 348 88.14 -87.61 -60.25
CA ASP A 348 89.43 -88.11 -59.77
C ASP A 348 89.30 -89.51 -59.14
N VAL A 349 88.30 -89.71 -58.28
CA VAL A 349 88.02 -91.01 -57.63
C VAL A 349 87.63 -92.07 -58.66
N ALA A 350 86.80 -91.72 -59.66
CA ALA A 350 86.46 -92.63 -60.75
C ALA A 350 87.70 -93.04 -61.57
N SER A 351 88.59 -92.08 -61.84
CA SER A 351 89.86 -92.34 -62.52
C SER A 351 90.76 -93.27 -61.68
N ALA A 352 90.92 -93.00 -60.37
CA ALA A 352 91.69 -93.84 -59.47
C ALA A 352 91.11 -95.27 -59.37
N ALA A 353 89.78 -95.41 -59.34
CA ALA A 353 89.12 -96.71 -59.35
C ALA A 353 89.40 -97.49 -60.65
N GLN A 354 89.43 -96.82 -61.80
CA GLN A 354 89.81 -97.42 -63.07
C GLN A 354 91.26 -97.90 -63.04
N THR A 355 92.20 -97.06 -62.54
CA THR A 355 93.60 -97.47 -62.36
C THR A 355 93.74 -98.69 -61.45
N LEU A 356 92.93 -98.80 -60.39
CA LEU A 356 92.92 -99.98 -59.52
C LEU A 356 92.42 -101.25 -60.23
N LEU A 357 91.48 -101.13 -61.17
CA LEU A 357 91.05 -102.25 -62.02
C LEU A 357 92.18 -102.70 -62.95
N ASP A 358 92.89 -101.76 -63.57
CA ASP A 358 94.05 -102.06 -64.42
C ASP A 358 95.17 -102.76 -63.60
N VAL A 359 95.45 -102.27 -62.39
CA VAL A 359 96.40 -102.90 -61.46
C VAL A 359 95.96 -104.32 -61.10
N ARG A 360 94.66 -104.55 -60.85
CA ARG A 360 94.13 -105.90 -60.58
C ARG A 360 94.36 -106.84 -61.75
N GLU A 361 94.19 -106.37 -62.99
CA GLU A 361 94.45 -107.16 -64.20
C GLU A 361 95.94 -107.53 -64.32
N VAL A 362 96.84 -106.57 -64.09
CA VAL A 362 98.30 -106.81 -64.07
C VAL A 362 98.66 -107.84 -63.01
N VAL A 363 98.18 -107.69 -61.77
CA VAL A 363 98.41 -108.63 -60.67
C VAL A 363 97.87 -110.03 -61.00
N GLY A 364 96.67 -110.13 -61.56
CA GLY A 364 96.07 -111.41 -61.97
C GLY A 364 96.86 -112.10 -63.09
N THR A 365 97.49 -111.33 -63.97
CA THR A 365 98.36 -111.85 -65.03
C THR A 365 99.69 -112.34 -64.46
N SER A 366 100.30 -111.59 -63.54
CA SER A 366 101.49 -112.03 -62.81
C SER A 366 101.24 -113.31 -61.99
N ALA A 367 100.08 -113.44 -61.33
CA ALA A 367 99.73 -114.65 -60.58
C ALA A 367 99.67 -115.91 -61.47
N ARG A 368 99.09 -115.79 -62.68
CA ARG A 368 99.08 -116.88 -63.68
C ARG A 368 100.50 -117.28 -64.09
N GLN A 369 101.37 -116.30 -64.35
CA GLN A 369 102.77 -116.55 -64.72
C GLN A 369 103.55 -117.27 -63.60
N VAL A 370 103.33 -116.91 -62.34
CA VAL A 370 103.93 -117.61 -61.18
C VAL A 370 103.44 -119.06 -61.09
N GLN A 371 102.16 -119.30 -61.35
CA GLN A 371 101.57 -120.65 -61.32
C GLN A 371 102.09 -121.54 -62.47
N GLU A 372 102.28 -120.96 -63.66
CA GLU A 372 102.93 -121.60 -64.81
C GLU A 372 104.37 -122.01 -64.46
N LEU A 373 105.12 -121.13 -63.79
CA LEU A 373 106.48 -121.37 -63.33
C LEU A 373 106.54 -122.51 -62.29
N ALA A 374 105.58 -122.56 -61.38
CA ALA A 374 105.44 -123.64 -60.41
C ALA A 374 105.20 -124.99 -61.11
N ARG A 375 104.33 -125.04 -62.13
CA ARG A 375 104.06 -126.25 -62.91
C ARG A 375 105.28 -126.74 -63.69
N LEU A 376 106.09 -125.83 -64.21
CA LEU A 376 107.35 -126.16 -64.89
C LEU A 376 108.43 -126.72 -63.94
N SER A 377 108.30 -126.51 -62.62
CA SER A 377 109.27 -126.98 -61.61
C SER A 377 108.97 -128.38 -61.06
N GLU A 378 107.75 -128.89 -61.25
CA GLU A 378 107.31 -130.21 -60.79
C GLU A 378 108.10 -131.38 -61.47
N PRO A 379 108.34 -131.37 -62.80
CA PRO A 379 109.16 -132.41 -63.44
C PRO A 379 110.62 -132.37 -63.00
N ILE A 380 111.15 -131.19 -62.65
CA ILE A 380 112.53 -131.03 -62.16
C ILE A 380 112.68 -131.74 -60.83
N THR A 381 111.68 -131.66 -59.94
CA THR A 381 111.67 -132.34 -58.65
C THR A 381 111.61 -133.87 -58.83
N ALA A 382 110.75 -134.35 -59.75
CA ALA A 382 110.67 -135.78 -60.10
C ALA A 382 112.00 -136.33 -60.66
N PHE A 383 112.73 -135.52 -61.43
CA PHE A 383 114.05 -135.88 -61.95
C PHE A 383 115.10 -136.01 -60.82
N ILE A 384 115.05 -135.15 -59.80
CA ILE A 384 115.94 -135.23 -58.63
C ILE A 384 115.70 -136.51 -57.82
N ASP A 385 114.45 -136.95 -57.65
CA ASP A 385 114.12 -138.18 -56.92
C ASP A 385 114.59 -139.45 -57.65
N LEU A 386 114.55 -139.45 -58.98
CA LEU A 386 115.12 -140.52 -59.80
C LEU A 386 116.65 -140.65 -59.62
N ILE A 387 117.37 -139.52 -59.54
CA ILE A 387 118.82 -139.53 -59.28
C ILE A 387 119.14 -140.13 -57.90
N LYS A 388 118.33 -139.83 -56.86
CA LYS A 388 118.46 -140.45 -55.54
C LYS A 388 118.28 -141.97 -55.58
N GLN A 389 117.32 -142.47 -56.37
CA GLN A 389 117.08 -143.91 -56.52
C GLN A 389 118.27 -144.63 -57.18
N ILE A 390 118.86 -144.05 -58.23
CA ILE A 390 120.06 -144.61 -58.91
C ILE A 390 121.25 -144.65 -57.94
N SER A 391 121.42 -143.61 -57.12
CA SER A 391 122.50 -143.55 -56.13
C SER A 391 122.39 -144.64 -55.05
N SER A 392 121.17 -144.93 -54.58
CA SER A 392 120.91 -146.00 -53.61
C SER A 392 121.18 -147.41 -54.19
N GLN A 393 120.81 -147.64 -55.45
CA GLN A 393 121.01 -148.92 -56.13
C GLN A 393 122.50 -149.22 -56.41
N THR A 394 123.29 -148.17 -56.66
CA THR A 394 124.74 -148.28 -56.85
C THR A 394 125.45 -148.64 -55.54
N ASN A 395 124.95 -148.16 -54.39
CA ASN A 395 125.46 -148.52 -53.06
C ASN A 395 125.28 -150.01 -52.74
N LEU A 396 124.20 -150.63 -53.24
CA LEU A 396 123.93 -152.07 -53.07
C LEU A 396 124.79 -152.97 -53.98
N LEU A 397 125.13 -152.48 -55.18
CA LEU A 397 126.10 -153.09 -56.09
C LEU A 397 127.51 -153.19 -55.48
N ALA A 398 127.88 -152.23 -54.62
CA ALA A 398 129.20 -152.23 -53.98
C ALA A 398 129.30 -153.24 -52.82
N LEU A 399 128.24 -153.48 -52.06
CA LEU A 399 128.28 -154.33 -50.87
C LEU A 399 128.29 -155.84 -51.20
N ASN A 400 127.52 -156.27 -52.19
CA ASN A 400 127.52 -157.68 -52.63
C ASN A 400 128.84 -158.09 -53.30
N ALA A 401 129.54 -157.16 -53.94
CA ALA A 401 130.87 -157.42 -54.49
C ALA A 401 131.94 -157.65 -53.40
N ALA A 402 131.77 -157.03 -52.22
CA ALA A 402 132.68 -157.21 -51.09
C ALA A 402 132.48 -158.55 -50.35
N ILE A 403 131.24 -159.07 -50.33
CA ILE A 403 130.91 -160.34 -49.65
C ILE A 403 131.41 -161.55 -50.46
N GLU A 404 131.23 -161.56 -51.79
CA GLU A 404 131.59 -162.74 -52.59
C GLU A 404 133.10 -162.88 -52.84
N ALA A 405 133.87 -161.79 -52.73
CA ALA A 405 135.34 -161.83 -52.76
C ALA A 405 135.94 -162.55 -51.52
N ALA A 406 135.22 -162.65 -50.40
CA ALA A 406 135.67 -163.36 -49.20
C ALA A 406 135.49 -164.89 -49.29
N ARG A 407 134.76 -165.40 -50.30
CA ARG A 407 134.44 -166.83 -50.42
C ARG A 407 135.33 -167.60 -51.40
N ALA A 408 136.27 -166.93 -52.05
CA ALA A 408 137.31 -167.52 -52.90
C ALA A 408 138.51 -168.05 -52.07
N GLY A 409 138.24 -168.93 -51.09
CA GLY A 409 139.26 -169.42 -50.16
C GLY A 409 138.98 -170.77 -49.48
N GLU A 410 138.32 -171.71 -50.17
CA GLU A 410 138.60 -173.16 -50.25
C GLU A 410 137.55 -173.80 -51.19
N HIS A 411 137.74 -173.57 -52.50
CA HIS A 411 137.47 -174.41 -53.68
C HIS A 411 137.59 -173.58 -54.96
#